data_AF-A0A2T4ADA4-F1
#
_entry.id   AF-A0A2T4ADA4-F1
#
_cell.length_a   1.000
_cell.length_b   1.000
_cell.length_c   1.000
_cell.angle_alpha   90.00
_cell.angle_beta   90.00
_cell.angle_gamma   90.00
#
_symmetry.space_group_name_H-M   'P 1'
#
loop_
_entity.id
_entity.type
_entity.pdbx_description
1 polymer ?
#
loop_
_entity_poly.entity_id
_entity_poly.type
_entity_poly.pdbx_seq_one_letter_code
_entity_poly.pdbx_strand_id
1 'polypeptide(L)'
;MLEAAPGDHIAIIHLENGHTTLPQNQPKKPLNRGTVFLYGTSQPKESERLFDVHLVWNKKGTGGDGRGVLLATRNYDDGQCYQPNPGPISTERAAKLAPEGANHDIELGCQSTLQLPSDLKPGSIYTIYWYWDWPDLNADDINFAATTNGLYPWAGTFMRGEKDPNGFTMAAIAKNESYASTIDIKITGDSSATHANLMSEFVDNQDIYTKAIKSQMTSNFEVNIDANGADDSPSAAPSAPASPVAPSAVAPEPSAVAP
;
A
#
# COMPACT_ATOMS: atom_id res chain seq x y z
N MET A 1 7.03 -19.44 -1.52
CA MET A 1 6.59 -18.19 -2.16
C MET A 1 5.08 -18.21 -2.21
N LEU A 2 4.41 -17.10 -1.91
CA LEU A 2 2.95 -16.99 -2.00
C LEU A 2 2.52 -17.13 -3.47
N GLU A 3 1.39 -17.83 -3.69
CA GLU A 3 0.71 -17.86 -4.98
C GLU A 3 -0.65 -17.18 -4.83
N ALA A 4 -1.03 -16.36 -5.81
CA ALA A 4 -2.30 -15.64 -5.83
C ALA A 4 -2.78 -15.43 -7.26
N ALA A 5 -4.08 -15.35 -7.47
CA ALA A 5 -4.68 -15.00 -8.75
C ALA A 5 -4.80 -13.47 -8.92
N PRO A 6 -4.94 -12.97 -10.16
CA PRO A 6 -5.26 -11.56 -10.39
C PRO A 6 -6.53 -11.16 -9.62
N GLY A 7 -6.49 -10.02 -8.94
CA GLY A 7 -7.63 -9.52 -8.16
C GLY A 7 -7.82 -10.17 -6.78
N ASP A 8 -7.01 -11.14 -6.40
CA ASP A 8 -7.09 -11.75 -5.05
C ASP A 8 -6.73 -10.72 -3.97
N HIS A 9 -7.37 -10.88 -2.81
CA HIS A 9 -6.92 -10.24 -1.58
C HIS A 9 -5.82 -11.08 -0.94
N ILE A 10 -4.75 -10.40 -0.55
CA ILE A 10 -3.64 -10.99 0.20
C ILE A 10 -3.46 -10.24 1.52
N ALA A 11 -2.83 -10.92 2.48
CA ALA A 11 -2.42 -10.33 3.75
C ALA A 11 -0.89 -10.34 3.85
N ILE A 12 -0.30 -9.18 4.08
CA ILE A 12 1.11 -9.04 4.47
C ILE A 12 1.15 -8.93 5.98
N ILE A 13 1.88 -9.82 6.65
CA ILE A 13 1.99 -9.87 8.10
C ILE A 13 3.39 -9.42 8.52
N HIS A 14 3.45 -8.49 9.47
CA HIS A 14 4.69 -8.00 10.07
C HIS A 14 4.61 -8.07 11.61
N LEU A 15 5.72 -8.44 12.23
CA LEU A 15 5.83 -8.47 13.69
C LEU A 15 6.04 -7.06 14.21
N GLU A 16 5.38 -6.74 15.33
CA GLU A 16 5.27 -5.37 15.82
C GLU A 16 6.44 -5.00 16.74
N ASN A 17 7.04 -5.97 17.44
CA ASN A 17 8.26 -5.81 18.24
C ASN A 17 8.22 -4.61 19.22
N GLY A 18 7.07 -4.38 19.85
CA GLY A 18 6.83 -3.30 20.82
C GLY A 18 6.57 -1.94 20.19
N HIS A 19 6.63 -1.80 18.86
CA HIS A 19 6.36 -0.54 18.18
C HIS A 19 4.90 -0.09 18.33
N THR A 20 3.97 -1.01 18.50
CA THR A 20 2.52 -0.76 18.62
C THR A 20 2.03 -0.90 20.06
N THR A 21 2.50 -1.90 20.81
CA THR A 21 2.00 -2.19 22.16
C THR A 21 2.78 -1.51 23.28
N LEU A 22 3.96 -0.97 22.98
CA LEU A 22 4.77 -0.18 23.90
C LEU A 22 5.08 1.24 23.36
N PRO A 23 4.06 1.99 22.87
CA PRO A 23 4.29 3.26 22.18
C PRO A 23 4.92 4.33 23.09
N GLN A 24 4.73 4.22 24.40
CA GLN A 24 5.33 5.09 25.42
C GLN A 24 6.85 5.08 25.42
N ASN A 25 7.48 3.99 24.92
CA ASN A 25 8.94 3.92 24.82
C ASN A 25 9.47 4.86 23.74
N GLN A 26 8.60 5.29 22.81
CA GLN A 26 8.95 6.15 21.66
C GLN A 26 7.83 7.18 21.45
N PRO A 27 7.72 8.19 22.35
CA PRO A 27 6.61 9.13 22.37
C PRO A 27 6.63 10.14 21.21
N LYS A 28 7.75 10.24 20.49
CA LYS A 28 7.94 11.17 19.36
C LYS A 28 7.50 10.59 18.01
N LYS A 29 7.01 9.35 17.98
CA LYS A 29 6.57 8.72 16.73
C LYS A 29 5.19 9.24 16.31
N PRO A 30 4.87 9.23 15.01
CA PRO A 30 3.53 9.55 14.52
C PRO A 30 2.44 8.70 15.20
N LEU A 31 1.22 9.22 15.24
CA LEU A 31 0.04 8.44 15.60
C LEU A 31 -0.11 7.21 14.67
N ASN A 32 -0.75 6.16 15.17
CA ASN A 32 -0.87 4.84 14.52
C ASN A 32 0.47 4.23 14.06
N ARG A 33 1.57 4.74 14.61
CA ARG A 33 2.93 4.22 14.45
C ARG A 33 3.44 4.30 13.01
N GLY A 34 3.01 5.33 12.28
CA GLY A 34 3.46 5.60 10.92
C GLY A 34 2.67 4.84 9.86
N THR A 35 3.04 5.07 8.61
CA THR A 35 2.34 4.58 7.42
C THR A 35 3.19 3.54 6.72
N VAL A 36 2.54 2.42 6.40
CA VAL A 36 3.03 1.41 5.47
C VAL A 36 2.55 1.76 4.07
N PHE A 37 3.47 1.83 3.12
CA PHE A 37 3.24 2.02 1.71
C PHE A 37 3.57 0.72 0.98
N LEU A 38 2.64 0.29 0.15
CA LEU A 38 2.76 -0.92 -0.64
C LEU A 38 2.77 -0.50 -2.10
N TYR A 39 3.92 -0.63 -2.75
CA TYR A 39 4.06 -0.36 -4.17
C TYR A 39 4.18 -1.66 -4.94
N GLY A 40 3.59 -1.73 -6.13
CA GLY A 40 3.56 -2.96 -6.92
C GLY A 40 4.07 -2.78 -8.34
N THR A 41 4.78 -3.77 -8.85
CA THR A 41 5.27 -3.80 -10.23
C THR A 41 5.44 -5.23 -10.77
N SER A 42 5.19 -5.39 -12.07
CA SER A 42 5.55 -6.60 -12.84
C SER A 42 6.93 -6.48 -13.50
N GLN A 43 7.63 -5.36 -13.30
CA GLN A 43 8.90 -5.05 -13.94
C GLN A 43 9.93 -4.56 -12.90
N PRO A 44 10.22 -5.32 -11.82
CA PRO A 44 11.15 -4.89 -10.79
C PRO A 44 12.57 -4.70 -11.35
N LYS A 45 13.36 -3.81 -10.74
CA LYS A 45 14.79 -3.65 -11.05
C LYS A 45 15.64 -4.33 -9.98
N GLU A 46 16.77 -4.91 -10.39
CA GLU A 46 17.76 -5.47 -9.45
C GLU A 46 18.33 -4.42 -8.49
N SER A 47 18.51 -3.19 -8.97
CA SER A 47 19.04 -2.06 -8.19
C SER A 47 17.99 -0.95 -8.03
N GLU A 48 16.80 -1.33 -7.55
CA GLU A 48 15.73 -0.37 -7.28
C GLU A 48 16.14 0.58 -6.13
N ARG A 49 15.93 1.89 -6.32
CA ARG A 49 16.25 2.89 -5.31
C ARG A 49 14.98 3.36 -4.63
N LEU A 50 15.05 3.49 -3.29
CA LEU A 50 13.93 3.96 -2.48
C LEU A 50 13.31 5.26 -3.03
N PHE A 51 14.11 6.26 -3.37
CA PHE A 51 13.61 7.56 -3.84
C PHE A 51 13.10 7.58 -5.28
N ASP A 52 13.34 6.52 -6.06
CA ASP A 52 12.78 6.40 -7.42
C ASP A 52 11.32 5.85 -7.36
N VAL A 53 10.92 5.27 -6.22
CA VAL A 53 9.63 4.62 -6.00
C VAL A 53 8.80 5.33 -4.92
N HIS A 54 9.35 5.49 -3.72
CA HIS A 54 8.60 5.92 -2.54
C HIS A 54 8.14 7.37 -2.63
N LEU A 55 6.83 7.59 -2.52
CA LEU A 55 6.12 8.86 -2.73
C LEU A 55 6.29 9.42 -4.16
N VAL A 56 6.74 8.59 -5.10
CA VAL A 56 6.88 8.94 -6.52
C VAL A 56 5.88 8.14 -7.34
N TRP A 57 5.84 6.82 -7.14
CA TRP A 57 4.79 5.98 -7.71
C TRP A 57 3.45 6.34 -7.07
N ASN A 58 2.42 6.44 -7.90
CA ASN A 58 1.09 6.89 -7.51
C ASN A 58 0.03 5.85 -7.87
N LYS A 59 -1.19 6.05 -7.40
CA LYS A 59 -2.33 5.14 -7.66
C LYS A 59 -2.62 4.96 -9.15
N LYS A 60 -2.31 5.96 -9.97
CA LYS A 60 -2.56 5.99 -11.42
C LYS A 60 -1.48 5.27 -12.25
N GLY A 61 -0.36 4.87 -11.64
CA GLY A 61 0.76 4.24 -12.35
C GLY A 61 1.50 5.17 -13.31
N THR A 62 1.37 6.48 -13.13
CA THR A 62 2.00 7.50 -13.98
C THR A 62 3.23 8.15 -13.34
N GLY A 63 3.47 7.83 -12.07
CA GLY A 63 4.58 8.38 -11.30
C GLY A 63 5.91 7.75 -11.66
N GLY A 64 6.99 8.52 -11.49
CA GLY A 64 8.36 8.05 -11.73
C GLY A 64 8.57 7.59 -13.17
N ASP A 65 9.03 6.35 -13.33
CA ASP A 65 9.25 5.72 -14.64
C ASP A 65 8.06 4.90 -15.16
N GLY A 66 6.90 4.98 -14.48
CA GLY A 66 5.64 4.37 -14.93
C GLY A 66 5.60 2.84 -14.90
N ARG A 67 6.58 2.18 -14.28
CA ARG A 67 6.61 0.69 -14.20
C ARG A 67 5.75 0.12 -13.08
N GLY A 68 5.26 0.94 -12.18
CA GLY A 68 4.50 0.46 -11.04
C GLY A 68 3.58 1.50 -10.46
N VAL A 69 2.88 1.06 -9.42
CA VAL A 69 1.75 1.80 -8.83
C VAL A 69 1.90 1.81 -7.32
N LEU A 70 1.33 2.83 -6.67
CA LEU A 70 1.00 2.72 -5.25
C LEU A 70 -0.25 1.84 -5.13
N LEU A 71 -0.08 0.63 -4.62
CA LEU A 71 -1.16 -0.35 -4.48
C LEU A 71 -2.04 -0.07 -3.29
N ALA A 72 -1.41 0.25 -2.14
CA ALA A 72 -2.11 0.38 -0.88
C ALA A 72 -1.31 1.22 0.13
N THR A 73 -2.04 1.80 1.07
CA THR A 73 -1.48 2.49 2.24
C THR A 73 -2.21 2.07 3.51
N ARG A 74 -1.44 1.76 4.55
CA ARG A 74 -1.96 1.23 5.82
C ARG A 74 -1.32 1.97 6.98
N ASN A 75 -1.99 1.98 8.13
CA ASN A 75 -1.29 2.25 9.37
C ASN A 75 -0.41 1.04 9.72
N TYR A 76 0.76 1.27 10.33
CA TYR A 76 1.58 0.15 10.80
C TYR A 76 0.92 -0.60 11.94
N ASP A 77 0.31 0.14 12.88
CA ASP A 77 -0.61 -0.40 13.87
C ASP A 77 -1.99 -0.62 13.24
N ASP A 78 -2.37 -1.89 13.04
CA ASP A 78 -3.65 -2.28 12.45
C ASP A 78 -4.83 -2.23 13.46
N GLY A 79 -4.54 -1.87 14.72
CA GLY A 79 -5.52 -1.73 15.79
C GLY A 79 -5.88 -3.03 16.52
N GLN A 80 -5.37 -4.18 16.09
CA GLN A 80 -5.65 -5.49 16.70
C GLN A 80 -4.39 -6.27 17.08
N CYS A 81 -3.27 -6.08 16.39
CA CYS A 81 -2.03 -6.80 16.62
C CYS A 81 -1.42 -6.54 17.99
N TYR A 82 -0.62 -7.48 18.50
CA TYR A 82 0.11 -7.29 19.74
C TYR A 82 1.30 -8.25 19.86
N GLN A 83 2.42 -7.77 20.41
CA GLN A 83 3.46 -8.61 20.97
C GLN A 83 3.18 -8.90 22.45
N PRO A 84 3.31 -10.16 22.92
CA PRO A 84 3.13 -10.53 24.32
C PRO A 84 4.01 -9.71 25.27
N ASN A 85 3.41 -8.88 26.11
CA ASN A 85 4.10 -8.11 27.15
C ASN A 85 3.11 -7.70 28.26
N PRO A 86 3.57 -7.32 29.48
CA PRO A 86 2.67 -7.00 30.59
C PRO A 86 1.97 -5.64 30.45
N GLY A 87 2.15 -4.92 29.34
CA GLY A 87 1.54 -3.61 29.10
C GLY A 87 0.04 -3.69 28.79
N PRO A 88 -0.70 -2.57 29.02
CA PRO A 88 -2.16 -2.55 28.87
C PRO A 88 -2.62 -2.82 27.44
N ILE A 89 -1.92 -2.30 26.41
CA ILE A 89 -2.36 -2.47 25.01
C ILE A 89 -2.33 -3.94 24.58
N SER A 90 -1.25 -4.67 24.89
CA SER A 90 -1.14 -6.10 24.56
C SER A 90 -2.22 -6.91 25.27
N THR A 91 -2.35 -6.71 26.58
CA THR A 91 -3.33 -7.45 27.41
C THR A 91 -4.77 -7.16 26.99
N GLU A 92 -5.13 -5.90 26.72
CA GLU A 92 -6.47 -5.50 26.28
C GLU A 92 -6.81 -6.07 24.90
N ARG A 93 -5.89 -6.00 23.93
CA ARG A 93 -6.12 -6.54 22.58
C ARG A 93 -6.30 -8.05 22.61
N ALA A 94 -5.42 -8.77 23.30
CA ALA A 94 -5.54 -10.22 23.44
C ALA A 94 -6.85 -10.63 24.13
N ALA A 95 -7.24 -9.93 25.21
CA ALA A 95 -8.49 -10.22 25.91
C ALA A 95 -9.73 -9.93 25.03
N LYS A 96 -9.71 -8.84 24.27
CA LYS A 96 -10.80 -8.47 23.35
C LYS A 96 -10.97 -9.51 22.24
N LEU A 97 -9.87 -10.07 21.75
CA LEU A 97 -9.85 -11.03 20.63
C LEU A 97 -9.85 -12.48 21.08
N ALA A 98 -9.87 -12.76 22.38
CA ALA A 98 -9.93 -14.13 22.92
C ALA A 98 -11.12 -14.95 22.37
N PRO A 99 -12.33 -14.39 22.15
CA PRO A 99 -13.42 -15.11 21.50
C PRO A 99 -13.12 -15.56 20.06
N GLU A 100 -12.16 -14.93 19.38
CA GLU A 100 -11.70 -15.26 18.03
C GLU A 100 -10.44 -16.17 18.04
N GLY A 101 -10.02 -16.63 19.22
CA GLY A 101 -8.88 -17.54 19.40
C GLY A 101 -7.57 -16.88 19.84
N ALA A 102 -7.56 -15.57 20.09
CA ALA A 102 -6.34 -14.89 20.54
C ALA A 102 -5.86 -15.44 21.89
N ASN A 103 -4.54 -15.54 22.05
CA ASN A 103 -3.87 -15.94 23.27
C ASN A 103 -2.77 -14.93 23.53
N HIS A 104 -2.79 -14.29 24.70
CA HIS A 104 -1.82 -13.26 25.05
C HIS A 104 -0.37 -13.74 24.97
N ASP A 105 -0.09 -15.03 25.14
CA ASP A 105 1.25 -15.60 25.08
C ASP A 105 1.75 -15.86 23.64
N ILE A 106 0.91 -15.64 22.63
CA ILE A 106 1.21 -15.82 21.22
C ILE A 106 1.07 -14.46 20.53
N GLU A 107 2.12 -14.02 19.84
CA GLU A 107 2.11 -12.76 19.09
C GLU A 107 1.09 -12.81 17.95
N LEU A 108 0.19 -11.84 17.94
CA LEU A 108 -0.67 -11.56 16.81
C LEU A 108 0.02 -10.49 15.95
N GLY A 109 0.59 -10.90 14.82
CA GLY A 109 1.28 -9.99 13.91
C GLY A 109 0.33 -8.94 13.32
N CYS A 110 0.86 -7.75 13.07
CA CYS A 110 0.12 -6.70 12.38
C CYS A 110 -0.06 -7.05 10.91
N GLN A 111 -1.19 -6.63 10.34
CA GLN A 111 -1.62 -7.02 9.02
C GLN A 111 -1.83 -5.81 8.11
N SER A 112 -1.38 -5.95 6.87
CA SER A 112 -1.75 -5.12 5.74
C SER A 112 -2.45 -5.99 4.70
N THR A 113 -3.78 -6.01 4.72
CA THR A 113 -4.60 -6.65 3.68
C THR A 113 -4.72 -5.71 2.48
N LEU A 114 -4.55 -6.22 1.27
CA LEU A 114 -4.77 -5.47 0.03
C LEU A 114 -5.30 -6.39 -1.09
N GLN A 115 -5.96 -5.79 -2.06
CA GLN A 115 -6.31 -6.44 -3.32
C GLN A 115 -5.22 -6.24 -4.36
N LEU A 116 -4.81 -7.32 -5.03
CA LEU A 116 -3.91 -7.28 -6.18
C LEU A 116 -4.62 -6.71 -7.42
N PRO A 117 -3.89 -6.14 -8.40
CA PRO A 117 -4.50 -5.76 -9.67
C PRO A 117 -5.18 -6.95 -10.36
N SER A 118 -6.32 -6.71 -11.00
CA SER A 118 -7.10 -7.75 -11.69
C SER A 118 -6.55 -8.12 -13.06
N ASP A 119 -5.63 -7.32 -13.60
CA ASP A 119 -5.02 -7.50 -14.92
C ASP A 119 -3.63 -8.15 -14.87
N LEU A 120 -3.22 -8.65 -13.70
CA LEU A 120 -1.95 -9.39 -13.57
C LEU A 120 -1.94 -10.62 -14.47
N LYS A 121 -0.76 -10.93 -15.03
CA LYS A 121 -0.59 -12.04 -15.97
C LYS A 121 -0.28 -13.36 -15.24
N PRO A 122 -1.09 -14.42 -15.37
CA PRO A 122 -0.75 -15.74 -14.85
C PRO A 122 0.60 -16.24 -15.38
N GLY A 123 1.36 -16.92 -14.51
CA GLY A 123 2.71 -17.40 -14.77
C GLY A 123 3.80 -16.32 -14.64
N SER A 124 3.45 -15.10 -14.29
CA SER A 124 4.42 -14.03 -13.98
C SER A 124 4.72 -13.91 -12.49
N ILE A 125 5.76 -13.14 -12.15
CA ILE A 125 6.04 -12.69 -10.79
C ILE A 125 5.58 -11.23 -10.68
N TYR A 126 4.90 -10.93 -9.59
CA TYR A 126 4.56 -9.59 -9.18
C TYR A 126 5.29 -9.24 -7.90
N THR A 127 6.02 -8.12 -7.91
CA THR A 127 6.82 -7.69 -6.77
C THR A 127 6.12 -6.56 -6.04
N ILE A 128 6.00 -6.71 -4.72
CA ILE A 128 5.55 -5.66 -3.81
C ILE A 128 6.75 -5.11 -3.05
N TYR A 129 6.93 -3.79 -3.10
CA TYR A 129 7.83 -3.07 -2.22
C TYR A 129 7.04 -2.59 -1.00
N TRP A 130 7.39 -3.14 0.16
CA TRP A 130 6.85 -2.76 1.46
C TRP A 130 7.76 -1.70 2.05
N TYR A 131 7.23 -0.50 2.30
CA TYR A 131 7.95 0.57 2.98
C TYR A 131 7.16 1.04 4.19
N TRP A 132 7.84 1.21 5.31
CA TRP A 132 7.26 1.77 6.52
C TRP A 132 8.01 3.03 6.89
N ASP A 133 7.34 4.17 6.82
CA ASP A 133 7.88 5.44 7.30
C ASP A 133 7.52 5.62 8.77
N TRP A 134 8.54 5.82 9.61
CA TRP A 134 8.38 5.90 11.05
C TRP A 134 9.40 6.84 11.70
N PRO A 135 9.38 8.13 11.31
CA PRO A 135 10.34 9.11 11.79
C PRO A 135 10.15 9.42 13.29
N ASP A 136 11.19 9.96 13.92
CA ASP A 136 10.98 10.75 15.13
C ASP A 136 10.59 12.17 14.73
N LEU A 137 9.48 12.65 15.29
CA LEU A 137 8.96 13.98 15.06
C LEU A 137 9.56 14.97 16.07
N ASN A 138 9.73 16.22 15.63
CA ASN A 138 10.15 17.30 16.51
C ASN A 138 8.93 17.91 17.23
N ALA A 139 8.84 17.70 18.55
CA ALA A 139 7.72 18.16 19.36
C ALA A 139 7.56 19.68 19.39
N ASP A 140 8.62 20.45 19.12
CA ASP A 140 8.59 21.91 19.09
C ASP A 140 8.02 22.45 17.76
N ASP A 141 8.04 21.64 16.69
CA ASP A 141 7.66 22.03 15.33
C ASP A 141 6.47 21.23 14.78
N ILE A 142 5.81 20.41 15.61
CA ILE A 142 4.67 19.59 15.20
C ILE A 142 3.49 19.64 16.17
N ASN A 143 2.29 19.69 15.61
CA ASN A 143 1.07 19.36 16.32
C ASN A 143 0.79 17.86 16.15
N PHE A 144 1.07 17.03 17.16
CA PHE A 144 0.79 15.59 17.11
C PHE A 144 -0.69 15.26 16.86
N ALA A 145 -1.64 16.11 17.27
CA ALA A 145 -3.05 15.89 16.97
C ALA A 145 -3.36 16.05 15.47
N ALA A 146 -2.53 16.80 14.74
CA ALA A 146 -2.63 16.92 13.30
C ALA A 146 -2.07 15.68 12.57
N THR A 147 -1.38 14.76 13.26
CA THR A 147 -0.83 13.56 12.63
C THR A 147 -1.81 12.39 12.56
N THR A 148 -3.12 12.67 12.61
CA THR A 148 -4.17 11.65 12.59
C THR A 148 -4.33 11.03 11.19
N ASN A 149 -4.99 9.89 11.09
CA ASN A 149 -5.25 9.18 9.83
C ASN A 149 -3.98 8.86 9.02
N GLY A 150 -2.83 8.69 9.69
CA GLY A 150 -1.54 8.42 9.04
C GLY A 150 -0.92 9.60 8.31
N LEU A 151 -1.44 10.82 8.46
CA LEU A 151 -0.81 12.02 7.92
C LEU A 151 0.31 12.47 8.86
N TYR A 152 1.50 12.75 8.33
CA TYR A 152 2.62 13.35 9.07
C TYR A 152 3.67 13.81 8.04
N PRO A 153 4.65 14.65 8.39
CA PRO A 153 5.72 15.02 7.47
C PRO A 153 6.48 13.78 6.99
N TRP A 154 6.37 13.47 5.70
CA TRP A 154 7.19 12.44 5.07
C TRP A 154 8.49 13.02 4.56
N ALA A 155 9.62 12.49 5.02
CA ALA A 155 10.94 12.97 4.62
C ALA A 155 11.13 12.95 3.10
N GLY A 156 10.62 11.91 2.41
CA GLY A 156 10.75 11.75 0.96
C GLY A 156 10.21 12.95 0.18
N THR A 157 9.11 13.57 0.64
CA THR A 157 8.56 14.80 0.05
C THR A 157 9.60 15.93 0.06
N PHE A 158 10.22 16.20 1.21
CA PHE A 158 11.18 17.29 1.35
C PHE A 158 12.52 16.99 0.67
N MET A 159 12.95 15.74 0.66
CA MET A 159 14.19 15.33 -0.03
C MET A 159 14.12 15.54 -1.55
N ARG A 160 12.91 15.63 -2.12
CA ARG A 160 12.67 16.01 -3.52
C ARG A 160 12.46 17.51 -3.74
N GLY A 161 12.48 18.32 -2.68
CA GLY A 161 12.19 19.75 -2.75
C GLY A 161 10.70 20.07 -2.97
N GLU A 162 9.81 19.11 -2.71
CA GLU A 162 8.37 19.28 -2.83
C GLU A 162 7.80 19.97 -1.59
N LYS A 163 6.62 20.58 -1.76
CA LYS A 163 5.83 21.09 -0.64
C LYS A 163 4.91 20.01 -0.11
N ASP A 164 4.87 19.86 1.19
CA ASP A 164 3.95 18.93 1.84
C ASP A 164 2.47 19.37 1.63
N PRO A 165 1.57 18.45 1.22
CA PRO A 165 0.13 18.72 1.04
C PRO A 165 -0.55 19.33 2.27
N ASN A 166 -0.12 18.93 3.45
CA ASN A 166 -0.79 19.22 4.71
C ASN A 166 -0.13 20.40 5.44
N GLY A 167 0.82 21.09 4.77
CA GLY A 167 1.51 22.25 5.31
C GLY A 167 2.61 21.90 6.32
N PHE A 168 2.99 20.63 6.46
CA PHE A 168 4.14 20.29 7.28
C PHE A 168 5.45 20.78 6.66
N THR A 169 6.48 20.94 7.48
CA THR A 169 7.81 21.33 7.03
C THR A 169 8.85 20.32 7.50
N MET A 170 10.03 20.34 6.88
CA MET A 170 11.14 19.47 7.27
C MET A 170 11.56 19.64 8.74
N ALA A 171 11.32 20.81 9.35
CA ALA A 171 11.62 21.07 10.76
C ALA A 171 10.83 20.15 11.72
N ALA A 172 9.67 19.65 11.28
CA ALA A 172 8.85 18.74 12.04
C ALA A 172 9.42 17.30 12.11
N ILE A 173 10.48 16.98 11.36
CA ILE A 173 11.19 15.70 11.41
C ILE A 173 12.51 15.88 12.16
N ALA A 174 12.62 15.24 13.34
CA ALA A 174 13.85 15.23 14.13
C ALA A 174 14.84 14.17 13.65
N LYS A 175 14.35 12.98 13.30
CA LYS A 175 15.13 11.87 12.74
C LYS A 175 14.29 11.18 11.68
N ASN A 176 14.79 11.10 10.45
CA ASN A 176 14.18 10.27 9.44
C ASN A 176 14.50 8.80 9.70
N GLU A 177 13.48 7.96 9.70
CA GLU A 177 13.59 6.52 9.93
C GLU A 177 12.52 5.82 9.10
N SER A 178 12.97 4.91 8.25
CA SER A 178 12.11 4.13 7.36
C SER A 178 12.67 2.72 7.23
N TYR A 179 11.79 1.76 7.02
CA TYR A 179 12.12 0.36 6.78
C TYR A 179 11.59 -0.06 5.42
N ALA A 180 12.27 -1.04 4.81
CA ALA A 180 11.93 -1.52 3.49
C ALA A 180 12.07 -3.04 3.41
N SER A 181 11.19 -3.67 2.65
CA SER A 181 11.30 -5.07 2.25
C SER A 181 10.69 -5.27 0.87
N THR A 182 11.02 -6.40 0.24
CA THR A 182 10.53 -6.78 -1.08
C THR A 182 9.87 -8.14 -1.00
N ILE A 183 8.70 -8.29 -1.61
CA ILE A 183 7.90 -9.50 -1.57
C ILE A 183 7.57 -9.90 -3.01
N ASP A 184 7.97 -11.11 -3.41
CA ASP A 184 7.58 -11.68 -4.70
C ASP A 184 6.38 -12.61 -4.54
N ILE A 185 5.40 -12.42 -5.42
CA ILE A 185 4.19 -13.21 -5.51
C ILE A 185 4.13 -13.85 -6.88
N LYS A 186 3.93 -15.16 -6.91
CA LYS A 186 3.69 -15.87 -8.17
C LYS A 186 2.22 -15.77 -8.53
N ILE A 187 1.95 -15.23 -9.71
CA ILE A 187 0.59 -15.07 -10.21
C ILE A 187 0.13 -16.36 -10.87
N THR A 188 -0.97 -16.92 -10.40
CA THR A 188 -1.56 -18.17 -10.88
C THR A 188 -3.05 -17.99 -11.24
N GLY A 189 -3.74 -19.06 -11.63
CA GLY A 189 -5.16 -19.00 -12.01
C GLY A 189 -5.45 -18.38 -13.38
N ASP A 190 -6.73 -18.23 -13.71
CA ASP A 190 -7.18 -17.59 -14.96
C ASP A 190 -7.49 -16.11 -14.73
N SER A 191 -6.96 -15.24 -15.59
CA SER A 191 -7.24 -13.79 -15.58
C SER A 191 -8.68 -13.42 -15.94
N SER A 192 -9.55 -14.42 -16.13
CA SER A 192 -10.97 -14.27 -16.50
C SER A 192 -11.93 -14.75 -15.40
N ALA A 193 -11.40 -15.21 -14.25
CA ALA A 193 -12.25 -15.59 -13.13
C ALA A 193 -13.09 -14.39 -12.70
N THR A 194 -14.42 -14.54 -12.76
CA THR A 194 -15.36 -13.57 -12.16
C THR A 194 -14.97 -13.39 -10.70
N HIS A 195 -14.44 -12.23 -10.35
CA HIS A 195 -14.10 -11.92 -8.97
C HIS A 195 -15.37 -12.11 -8.14
N ALA A 196 -15.31 -13.04 -7.18
CA ALA A 196 -16.38 -13.18 -6.22
C ALA A 196 -16.65 -11.82 -5.58
N ASN A 197 -17.90 -11.52 -5.27
CA ASN A 197 -18.22 -10.35 -4.47
C ASN A 197 -17.78 -10.64 -3.02
N LEU A 198 -16.48 -10.52 -2.76
CA LEU A 198 -15.80 -11.08 -1.57
C LEU A 198 -16.35 -10.54 -0.26
N MET A 199 -17.00 -9.37 -0.26
CA MET A 199 -17.70 -8.86 0.94
C MET A 199 -18.87 -9.76 1.34
N SER A 200 -19.56 -10.37 0.37
CA SER A 200 -20.66 -11.29 0.63
C SER A 200 -20.20 -12.70 1.03
N GLU A 201 -18.93 -13.03 0.78
CA GLU A 201 -18.33 -14.33 1.06
C GLU A 201 -17.34 -14.30 2.23
N PHE A 202 -17.14 -13.14 2.86
CA PHE A 202 -16.24 -13.02 4.01
C PHE A 202 -16.74 -13.90 5.17
N VAL A 203 -15.91 -14.84 5.60
CA VAL A 203 -16.23 -15.70 6.74
C VAL A 203 -15.83 -14.98 8.03
N ASP A 204 -16.82 -14.49 8.78
CA ASP A 204 -16.55 -13.72 10.02
C ASP A 204 -15.94 -14.58 11.13
N ASN A 205 -16.28 -15.87 11.20
CA ASN A 205 -15.80 -16.81 12.22
C ASN A 205 -14.58 -17.58 11.71
N GLN A 206 -13.41 -16.95 11.77
CA GLN A 206 -12.12 -17.56 11.45
C GLN A 206 -11.16 -17.37 12.63
N ASP A 207 -10.14 -18.23 12.70
CA ASP A 207 -9.06 -18.09 13.66
C ASP A 207 -8.32 -16.75 13.44
N ILE A 208 -8.19 -15.95 14.50
CA ILE A 208 -7.62 -14.60 14.44
C ILE A 208 -6.21 -14.54 13.84
N TYR A 209 -5.41 -15.61 13.98
CA TYR A 209 -4.05 -15.65 13.44
C TYR A 209 -4.00 -15.88 11.92
N THR A 210 -5.14 -16.18 11.30
CA THR A 210 -5.25 -16.44 9.86
C THR A 210 -6.30 -15.58 9.16
N LYS A 211 -7.15 -14.92 9.94
CA LYS A 211 -8.25 -14.11 9.44
C LYS A 211 -7.76 -12.79 8.84
N ALA A 212 -8.37 -12.40 7.72
CA ALA A 212 -8.14 -11.10 7.10
C ALA A 212 -8.86 -9.97 7.86
N ILE A 213 -8.32 -8.75 7.80
CA ILE A 213 -8.98 -7.58 8.39
C ILE A 213 -10.09 -7.09 7.46
N LYS A 214 -11.35 -7.36 7.84
CA LYS A 214 -12.53 -7.06 7.01
C LYS A 214 -12.60 -5.60 6.54
N SER A 215 -12.27 -4.64 7.40
CA SER A 215 -12.28 -3.21 7.02
C SER A 215 -11.28 -2.90 5.90
N GLN A 216 -10.12 -3.57 5.88
CA GLN A 216 -9.09 -3.38 4.87
C GLN A 216 -9.41 -4.04 3.53
N MET A 217 -10.42 -4.90 3.47
CA MET A 217 -10.84 -5.54 2.22
C MET A 217 -11.73 -4.63 1.35
N THR A 218 -12.30 -3.56 1.93
CA THR A 218 -13.18 -2.63 1.21
C THR A 218 -12.43 -1.57 0.40
N SER A 219 -11.19 -1.27 0.80
CA SER A 219 -10.35 -0.26 0.16
C SER A 219 -8.88 -0.61 0.36
N ASN A 220 -8.09 -0.43 -0.68
CA ASN A 220 -6.64 -0.52 -0.58
C ASN A 220 -6.00 0.68 0.13
N PHE A 221 -6.74 1.72 0.51
CA PHE A 221 -6.17 2.95 1.09
C PHE A 221 -6.86 3.30 2.41
N GLU A 222 -6.13 3.20 3.52
CA GLU A 222 -6.52 3.74 4.82
C GLU A 222 -5.99 5.16 5.04
N VAL A 223 -4.80 5.44 4.49
CA VAL A 223 -4.12 6.73 4.60
C VAL A 223 -4.18 7.43 3.25
N ASN A 224 -4.75 8.64 3.21
CA ASN A 224 -4.81 9.40 1.96
C ASN A 224 -3.52 10.21 1.75
N ILE A 225 -2.64 9.69 0.90
CA ILE A 225 -1.36 10.33 0.59
C ILE A 225 -1.46 11.33 -0.59
N ASP A 226 -2.59 11.34 -1.31
CA ASP A 226 -2.82 12.15 -2.52
C ASP A 226 -3.75 13.35 -2.27
N ALA A 227 -3.88 13.82 -1.02
CA ALA A 227 -4.82 14.89 -0.63
C ALA A 227 -4.61 16.26 -1.35
N ASN A 228 -3.65 16.35 -2.28
CA ASN A 228 -3.43 17.46 -3.22
C ASN A 228 -4.15 17.33 -4.58
N GLY A 229 -5.15 16.44 -4.72
CA GLY A 229 -6.06 16.47 -5.87
C GLY A 229 -5.83 15.42 -6.96
N ALA A 230 -5.34 14.22 -6.60
CA ALA A 230 -5.64 13.05 -7.43
C ALA A 230 -7.01 12.50 -7.00
N ASP A 231 -8.05 12.75 -7.80
CA ASP A 231 -9.40 12.24 -7.54
C ASP A 231 -9.39 10.73 -7.24
N ASP A 232 -9.88 10.34 -6.06
CA ASP A 232 -10.15 8.96 -5.62
C ASP A 232 -11.39 8.36 -6.32
N SER A 233 -11.64 8.74 -7.57
CA SER A 233 -12.75 8.13 -8.33
C SER A 233 -12.44 6.65 -8.55
N PRO A 234 -13.40 5.73 -8.29
CA PRO A 234 -13.21 4.32 -8.54
C PRO A 234 -12.81 4.12 -10.00
N SER A 235 -11.75 3.32 -10.21
CA SER A 235 -11.14 3.04 -11.49
C SER A 235 -12.21 2.78 -12.56
N ALA A 236 -12.39 3.72 -13.49
CA ALA A 236 -13.10 3.43 -14.72
C ALA A 236 -12.27 2.39 -15.47
N ALA A 237 -12.94 1.32 -15.91
CA ALA A 237 -12.33 0.25 -16.68
C ALA A 237 -11.40 0.82 -17.77
N PRO A 238 -10.21 0.22 -18.01
CA PRO A 238 -9.31 0.68 -19.05
C PRO A 238 -10.09 0.73 -20.36
N SER A 239 -10.07 1.91 -20.99
CA SER A 239 -10.68 2.10 -22.31
C SER A 239 -10.07 1.10 -23.28
N ALA A 240 -10.93 0.38 -24.00
CA ALA A 240 -10.54 -0.63 -24.98
C ALA A 240 -9.43 -0.10 -25.91
N PRO A 241 -8.46 -0.94 -26.32
CA PRO A 241 -7.43 -0.52 -27.25
C PRO A 241 -8.10 0.01 -28.53
N ALA A 242 -7.65 1.20 -28.95
CA ALA A 242 -8.13 1.82 -30.18
C ALA A 242 -8.02 0.82 -31.34
N SER A 243 -9.13 0.61 -32.05
CA SER A 243 -9.15 -0.24 -33.24
C SER A 243 -8.07 0.24 -34.23
N PRO A 244 -7.39 -0.68 -34.93
CA PRO A 244 -6.37 -0.30 -35.89
C PRO A 244 -6.99 0.62 -36.95
N VAL A 245 -6.35 1.77 -37.13
CA VAL A 245 -6.71 2.74 -38.17
C VAL A 245 -6.63 2.04 -39.52
N ALA A 246 -7.76 1.96 -40.22
CA ALA A 246 -7.80 1.45 -41.58
C ALA A 246 -6.84 2.28 -42.46
N PRO A 247 -6.05 1.66 -43.34
CA PRO A 247 -5.14 2.40 -44.20
C PRO A 247 -5.92 3.38 -45.07
N SER A 248 -5.51 4.65 -45.02
CA SER A 248 -6.07 5.70 -45.87
C SER A 248 -5.88 5.34 -47.34
N ALA A 249 -6.96 5.47 -48.11
CA ALA A 249 -6.95 5.26 -49.55
C ALA A 249 -5.87 6.15 -50.20
N VAL A 250 -5.00 5.52 -50.97
CA VAL A 250 -4.00 6.18 -51.81
C VAL A 250 -4.73 7.00 -52.87
N ALA A 251 -4.43 8.29 -52.96
CA ALA A 251 -4.91 9.15 -54.04
C ALA A 251 -4.31 8.68 -55.38
N PRO A 252 -5.07 8.67 -56.49
CA PRO A 252 -4.54 8.25 -57.77
C PRO A 252 -3.50 9.25 -58.29
N GLU A 253 -2.39 8.69 -58.76
CA GLU A 253 -1.26 9.39 -59.38
C GLU A 253 -1.70 10.04 -60.71
N PRO A 254 -1.33 11.31 -61.00
CA PRO A 254 -1.66 11.93 -62.28
C PRO A 254 -0.80 11.36 -63.41
N SER A 255 -1.44 11.00 -64.53
CA SER A 255 -0.81 10.45 -65.72
C SER A 255 0.32 11.35 -66.25
N ALA A 256 1.49 10.75 -66.46
CA ALA A 256 2.58 11.34 -67.20
C ALA A 256 2.19 11.49 -68.69
N VAL A 257 2.32 12.72 -69.20
CA VAL A 257 2.28 13.03 -70.64
C VAL A 257 3.66 12.73 -71.21
N ALA A 258 3.73 11.83 -72.19
CA ALA A 258 4.95 11.54 -72.94
C ALA A 258 5.17 12.56 -74.07
N PRO A 259 6.43 12.90 -74.42
CA PRO A 259 6.76 13.53 -75.70
C PRO A 259 6.74 12.53 -76.87
#